data_AF-A0A0R3MCL2-F1
#
_entry.id   AF-A0A0R3MCL2-F1
#
_cell.length_a   1.000
_cell.length_b   1.000
_cell.length_c   1.000
_cell.angle_alpha   90.00
_cell.angle_beta   90.00
_cell.angle_gamma   90.00
#
_symmetry.space_group_name_H-M   'P 1'
#
loop_
_entity.id
_entity.type
_entity.pdbx_description
1 polymer ?
#
loop_
_entity_poly.entity_id
_entity_poly.type
_entity_poly.pdbx_seq_one_letter_code
_entity_poly.pdbx_strand_id
1 'polypeptide(L)'
;MWAYRSGQDSPQPVAAVRLAGWSWPGADDQAALLRAQIFSWLIVASDDYAKNFSIFITPAALSSDTLYDVLTAQPRLDAGQIQRKQTKLAMSVGTNIHYKIAQVDGRHFLQIGEAAGVPKTLVQESIERVAFTAQAALGRIESDLPKGFPEAIHNSVKIAAMQRLSSLKVH
;
A
#
# COMPACT_ATOMS: atom_id res chain seq x y z
N MET A 1 -11.35 -18.29 6.60
CA MET A 1 -10.75 -17.85 5.33
C MET A 1 -11.42 -16.54 4.94
N TRP A 2 -10.71 -15.41 5.02
CA TRP A 2 -11.26 -14.10 4.68
C TRP A 2 -10.53 -13.60 3.44
N ALA A 3 -11.22 -13.56 2.30
CA ALA A 3 -10.69 -12.97 1.08
C ALA A 3 -11.01 -11.47 1.10
N TYR A 4 -9.98 -10.61 1.06
CA TYR A 4 -10.18 -9.18 0.85
C TYR A 4 -10.63 -8.98 -0.59
N ARG A 5 -11.91 -8.67 -0.80
CA ARG A 5 -12.50 -8.39 -2.11
C ARG A 5 -12.78 -6.89 -2.18
N SER A 6 -12.22 -6.17 -3.15
CA SER A 6 -12.53 -4.74 -3.32
C SER A 6 -13.99 -4.55 -3.75
N GLY A 7 -14.74 -3.75 -2.99
CA GLY A 7 -16.19 -3.53 -3.13
C GLY A 7 -16.75 -2.84 -1.88
N GLN A 8 -18.05 -2.50 -1.87
CA GLN A 8 -18.73 -1.87 -0.71
C GLN A 8 -18.56 -2.62 0.63
N ASP A 9 -18.10 -3.87 0.58
CA ASP A 9 -17.91 -4.77 1.72
C ASP A 9 -16.43 -5.07 2.06
N SER A 10 -15.45 -4.35 1.49
CA SER A 10 -14.06 -4.50 1.92
C SER A 10 -13.92 -4.05 3.38
N PRO A 11 -13.36 -4.86 4.29
CA PRO A 11 -13.15 -4.42 5.66
C PRO A 11 -12.27 -3.17 5.62
N GLN A 12 -12.74 -2.10 6.26
CA GLN A 12 -12.00 -0.85 6.32
C GLN A 12 -10.58 -1.12 6.85
N PRO A 13 -9.56 -0.36 6.42
CA PRO A 13 -8.14 -0.60 6.76
C PRO A 13 -7.91 -0.82 8.26
N VAL A 14 -8.64 -0.06 9.08
CA VAL A 14 -8.68 -0.17 10.54
C VAL A 14 -9.16 -1.55 11.00
N ALA A 15 -10.24 -2.07 10.41
CA ALA A 15 -10.78 -3.38 10.76
C ALA A 15 -9.81 -4.50 10.36
N ALA A 16 -9.19 -4.42 9.19
CA ALA A 16 -8.20 -5.41 8.75
C ALA A 16 -6.97 -5.46 9.68
N VAL A 17 -6.39 -4.30 9.98
CA VAL A 17 -5.25 -4.20 10.92
C VAL A 17 -5.65 -4.63 12.33
N ARG A 18 -6.84 -4.26 12.80
CA ARG A 18 -7.33 -4.70 14.11
C ARG A 18 -7.46 -6.22 14.18
N LEU A 19 -8.06 -6.86 13.16
CA LEU A 19 -8.24 -8.31 13.09
C LEU A 19 -6.91 -9.08 13.05
N ALA A 20 -5.89 -8.53 12.39
CA ALA A 20 -4.55 -9.11 12.40
C ALA A 20 -3.92 -9.17 13.81
N GLY A 21 -4.34 -8.31 14.74
CA GLY A 21 -3.88 -8.42 16.13
C GLY A 21 -4.36 -9.69 16.86
N TRP A 22 -5.34 -10.41 16.30
CA TRP A 22 -5.91 -11.63 16.88
C TRP A 22 -5.25 -12.91 16.35
N SER A 23 -4.33 -12.81 15.40
CA SER A 23 -3.54 -13.95 14.93
C SER A 23 -2.31 -14.18 15.82
N TRP A 24 -1.55 -15.23 15.52
CA TRP A 24 -0.29 -15.51 16.19
C TRP A 24 0.84 -15.74 15.18
N PRO A 25 1.89 -14.90 15.14
CA PRO A 25 2.11 -13.68 15.94
C PRO A 25 1.38 -12.44 15.38
N GLY A 26 0.43 -11.88 16.14
CA GLY A 26 -0.42 -10.78 15.66
C GLY A 26 0.27 -9.44 15.40
N ALA A 27 1.37 -9.13 16.10
CA ALA A 27 2.12 -7.89 15.88
C ALA A 27 2.82 -7.88 14.51
N ASP A 28 3.42 -9.01 14.12
CA ASP A 28 4.06 -9.14 12.81
C ASP A 28 3.04 -9.03 11.68
N ASP A 29 1.86 -9.60 11.91
CA ASP A 29 0.77 -9.56 10.96
C ASP A 29 0.23 -8.13 10.79
N GLN A 30 0.06 -7.39 11.89
CA GLN A 30 -0.29 -5.96 11.86
C GLN A 30 0.75 -5.14 11.08
N ALA A 31 2.04 -5.36 11.37
CA ALA A 31 3.12 -4.64 10.73
C ALA A 31 3.19 -4.93 9.23
N ALA A 32 2.98 -6.19 8.82
CA ALA A 32 3.01 -6.56 7.41
C ALA A 32 1.81 -5.97 6.64
N LEU A 33 0.62 -5.89 7.24
CA LEU A 33 -0.52 -5.18 6.63
C LEU A 33 -0.29 -3.67 6.51
N LEU A 34 0.28 -3.04 7.53
CA LEU A 34 0.63 -1.62 7.47
C LEU A 34 1.63 -1.38 6.32
N ARG A 35 2.67 -2.20 6.21
CA ARG A 35 3.65 -2.09 5.11
C ARG A 35 3.00 -2.31 3.74
N ALA A 36 2.10 -3.28 3.60
CA ALA A 36 1.37 -3.53 2.36
C ALA A 36 0.51 -2.32 1.96
N GLN A 37 -0.21 -1.72 2.91
CA GLN A 37 -1.01 -0.50 2.66
C GLN A 37 -0.14 0.69 2.22
N ILE A 38 0.99 0.90 2.88
CA ILE A 38 1.94 1.96 2.51
C ILE A 38 2.48 1.71 1.10
N PHE A 39 2.89 0.47 0.80
CA PHE A 39 3.39 0.08 -0.52
C PHE A 39 2.35 0.31 -1.62
N SER A 40 1.11 -0.15 -1.44
CA SER A 40 0.01 0.08 -2.39
C SER A 40 -0.24 1.56 -2.67
N TRP A 41 -0.10 2.42 -1.65
CA TRP A 41 -0.19 3.86 -1.83
C TRP A 41 0.99 4.44 -2.63
N LEU A 42 2.22 4.02 -2.33
CA LEU A 42 3.42 4.51 -3.02
C LEU A 42 3.33 4.33 -4.54
N ILE A 43 2.79 3.20 -5.01
CA ILE A 43 2.72 2.86 -6.43
C ILE A 43 1.39 3.21 -7.10
N VAL A 44 0.41 3.79 -6.39
CA VAL A 44 -0.98 3.94 -6.89
C VAL A 44 -1.53 2.61 -7.38
N ALA A 45 -1.57 1.64 -6.49
CA ALA A 45 -2.33 0.43 -6.76
C ALA A 45 -3.83 0.80 -6.85
N SER A 46 -4.40 0.70 -8.05
CA SER A 46 -5.78 1.14 -8.34
C SER A 46 -6.76 -0.02 -8.43
N ASP A 47 -8.00 0.25 -8.02
CA ASP A 47 -9.13 -0.70 -8.05
C ASP A 47 -9.67 -1.00 -9.47
N ASP A 48 -9.31 -0.22 -10.50
CA ASP A 48 -9.84 -0.37 -11.88
C ASP A 48 -9.55 -1.76 -12.52
N TYR A 49 -8.69 -2.58 -11.88
CA TYR A 49 -8.46 -4.00 -12.21
C TYR A 49 -8.49 -4.92 -10.97
N ALA A 50 -8.93 -4.46 -9.80
CA ALA A 50 -8.78 -5.18 -8.53
C ALA A 50 -9.78 -6.32 -8.28
N LYS A 51 -10.46 -6.81 -9.34
CA LYS A 51 -10.88 -8.22 -9.36
C LYS A 51 -9.70 -9.18 -9.20
N ASN A 52 -8.48 -8.71 -9.46
CA ASN A 52 -7.26 -9.48 -9.28
C ASN A 52 -6.50 -9.12 -7.98
N PHE A 53 -6.68 -7.93 -7.38
CA PHE A 53 -5.94 -7.58 -6.16
C PHE A 53 -6.49 -8.34 -4.94
N SER A 54 -5.92 -9.50 -4.66
CA SER A 54 -6.25 -10.35 -3.51
C SER A 54 -5.06 -10.38 -2.55
N ILE A 55 -5.13 -9.62 -1.46
CA ILE A 55 -4.25 -9.88 -0.31
C ILE A 55 -4.90 -11.01 0.49
N PHE A 56 -4.34 -12.21 0.41
CA PHE A 56 -4.83 -13.37 1.16
C PHE A 56 -4.29 -13.35 2.59
N ILE A 57 -4.94 -12.58 3.47
CA ILE A 57 -4.59 -12.56 4.89
C ILE A 57 -5.15 -13.82 5.55
N THR A 58 -4.32 -14.85 5.73
CA THR A 58 -4.72 -16.05 6.50
C THR A 58 -4.32 -15.90 7.97
N PRO A 59 -5.06 -16.50 8.93
CA PRO A 59 -4.71 -16.45 10.36
C PRO A 59 -3.39 -17.16 10.72
N ALA A 60 -2.70 -17.77 9.75
CA ALA A 60 -1.48 -18.52 9.93
C ALA A 60 -0.36 -17.83 9.14
N ALA A 61 0.28 -16.85 9.79
CA ALA A 61 1.48 -16.14 9.33
C ALA A 61 1.34 -15.32 8.03
N LEU A 62 1.62 -14.02 8.11
CA LEU A 62 2.07 -13.24 6.96
C LEU A 62 3.46 -13.73 6.49
N SER A 63 3.46 -14.79 5.69
CA SER A 63 4.61 -15.10 4.85
C SER A 63 4.77 -14.02 3.77
N SER A 64 6.02 -13.73 3.42
CA SER A 64 6.46 -12.77 2.39
C SER A 64 5.81 -12.96 1.01
N ASP A 65 5.09 -14.05 0.81
CA ASP A 65 4.62 -14.52 -0.48
C ASP A 65 3.20 -14.06 -0.80
N THR A 66 2.56 -13.25 0.05
CA THR A 66 1.10 -13.07 0.04
C THR A 66 0.59 -11.89 -0.83
N LEU A 67 1.48 -11.08 -1.42
CA LEU A 67 1.09 -9.98 -2.33
C LEU A 67 1.10 -10.44 -3.78
N TYR A 68 -0.05 -10.90 -4.28
CA TYR A 68 -0.24 -11.23 -5.69
C TYR A 68 -1.05 -10.16 -6.41
N ASP A 69 -0.93 -10.10 -7.73
CA ASP A 69 -1.75 -9.25 -8.61
C ASP A 69 -1.71 -7.75 -8.28
N VAL A 70 -0.53 -7.27 -7.89
CA VAL A 70 -0.27 -5.85 -7.71
C VAL A 70 -0.14 -5.16 -9.07
N LEU A 71 -1.08 -4.27 -9.39
CA LEU A 71 -1.05 -3.43 -10.59
C LEU A 71 -1.08 -1.95 -10.21
N THR A 72 -0.38 -1.13 -10.98
CA THR A 72 -0.34 0.33 -10.83
C THR A 72 -1.15 1.02 -11.92
N ALA A 73 -1.92 2.04 -11.57
CA ALA A 73 -2.52 2.95 -12.56
C ALA A 73 -1.74 4.25 -12.75
N GLN A 74 -0.51 4.35 -12.22
CA GLN A 74 0.28 5.56 -12.34
C GLN A 74 0.48 6.02 -13.80
N PRO A 75 0.77 5.15 -14.79
CA PRO A 75 0.91 5.61 -16.18
C PRO A 75 -0.37 6.22 -16.76
N ARG A 76 -1.54 5.65 -16.42
CA ARG A 76 -2.84 6.17 -16.85
C ARG A 76 -3.18 7.49 -16.14
N LEU A 77 -2.77 7.63 -14.88
CA LEU A 77 -2.90 8.86 -14.11
C LEU A 77 -2.05 9.98 -14.73
N ASP A 78 -0.81 9.69 -15.10
CA ASP A 78 0.10 10.65 -15.72
C ASP A 78 -0.40 11.07 -17.12
N ALA A 79 -0.98 10.13 -17.87
CA ALA A 79 -1.62 10.40 -19.15
C ALA A 79 -2.97 11.14 -19.05
N GLY A 80 -3.44 11.46 -17.82
CA GLY A 80 -4.73 12.13 -17.60
C GLY A 80 -5.95 11.29 -17.95
N GLN A 81 -5.77 9.99 -18.23
CA GLN A 81 -6.84 9.06 -18.60
C GLN A 81 -7.71 8.67 -17.41
N ILE A 82 -7.20 8.84 -16.19
CA ILE A 82 -7.96 8.77 -14.95
C ILE A 82 -7.75 10.06 -14.16
N GLN A 83 -8.82 10.61 -13.60
CA GLN A 83 -8.72 11.84 -12.83
C GLN A 83 -8.10 11.56 -11.45
N ARG A 84 -7.06 12.30 -11.09
CA ARG A 84 -6.39 12.25 -9.77
C ARG A 84 -7.35 12.38 -8.57
N LYS A 85 -8.52 13.00 -8.79
CA LYS A 85 -9.59 13.17 -7.79
C LYS A 85 -10.56 11.98 -7.69
N GLN A 86 -10.52 11.05 -8.64
CA GLN A 86 -11.43 9.90 -8.75
C GLN A 86 -10.70 8.55 -8.54
N THR A 87 -9.37 8.52 -8.60
CA THR A 87 -8.60 7.30 -8.34
C THR A 87 -8.73 6.89 -6.87
N LYS A 88 -9.49 5.81 -6.63
CA LYS A 88 -9.54 5.10 -5.35
C LYS A 88 -8.41 4.08 -5.29
N LEU A 89 -7.75 3.99 -4.13
CA LEU A 89 -6.79 2.92 -3.87
C LEU A 89 -7.54 1.58 -3.74
N ALA A 90 -6.90 0.48 -4.14
CA ALA A 90 -7.44 -0.88 -3.93
C ALA A 90 -7.65 -1.20 -2.43
N MET A 91 -6.92 -0.53 -1.54
CA MET A 91 -7.19 -0.45 -0.11
C MET A 91 -7.33 1.00 0.30
N SER A 92 -8.42 1.36 1.00
CA SER A 92 -8.51 2.69 1.60
C SER A 92 -7.27 2.97 2.48
N VAL A 93 -6.89 4.22 2.64
CA VAL A 93 -5.80 4.61 3.55
C VAL A 93 -6.33 5.70 4.47
N GLY A 94 -6.01 5.63 5.75
CA GLY A 94 -6.56 6.50 6.79
C GLY A 94 -7.84 5.96 7.43
N THR A 95 -8.48 6.80 8.24
CA THR A 95 -9.77 6.53 8.89
C THR A 95 -10.98 6.87 8.02
N ASN A 96 -10.75 7.39 6.81
CA ASN A 96 -11.79 7.77 5.87
C ASN A 96 -11.58 7.07 4.52
N ILE A 97 -12.61 6.36 4.06
CA ILE A 97 -12.63 5.68 2.75
C ILE A 97 -12.54 6.64 1.55
N HIS A 98 -12.66 7.95 1.78
CA HIS A 98 -12.69 8.99 0.73
C HIS A 98 -11.36 9.73 0.53
N TYR A 99 -10.28 9.39 1.23
CA TYR A 99 -9.00 10.05 0.99
C TYR A 99 -8.54 9.84 -0.45
N LYS A 100 -8.36 10.94 -1.16
CA LYS A 100 -7.73 10.93 -2.48
C LYS A 100 -6.26 10.62 -2.29
N ILE A 101 -5.66 9.90 -3.24
CA ILE A 101 -4.23 9.55 -3.21
C ILE A 101 -3.33 10.76 -2.95
N ALA A 102 -3.70 11.92 -3.47
CA ALA A 102 -2.97 13.18 -3.31
C ALA A 102 -3.06 13.80 -1.90
N GLN A 103 -3.99 13.34 -1.06
CA GLN A 103 -4.23 13.85 0.29
C GLN A 103 -3.64 12.94 1.37
N VAL A 104 -3.22 11.74 0.99
CA VAL A 104 -2.60 10.77 1.90
C VAL A 104 -1.13 11.16 2.12
N ASP A 105 -0.72 11.07 3.37
CA ASP A 105 0.63 11.31 3.88
C ASP A 105 0.88 10.39 5.09
N GLY A 106 2.08 10.41 5.66
CA GLY A 106 2.46 9.53 6.79
C GLY A 106 1.51 9.57 8.00
N ARG A 107 0.86 10.72 8.30
CA ARG A 107 -0.02 10.85 9.48
C ARG A 107 -1.29 10.00 9.35
N HIS A 108 -1.72 9.69 8.13
CA HIS A 108 -2.92 8.89 7.90
C HIS A 108 -2.70 7.42 8.25
N PHE A 109 -1.47 6.91 8.09
CA PHE A 109 -1.11 5.57 8.56
C PHE A 109 -1.04 5.51 10.08
N LEU A 110 -0.57 6.58 10.75
CA LEU A 110 -0.68 6.69 12.21
C LEU A 110 -2.13 6.64 12.69
N GLN A 111 -3.03 7.34 12.01
CA GLN A 111 -4.47 7.30 12.33
C GLN A 111 -5.08 5.90 12.17
N ILE A 112 -4.64 5.12 11.17
CA ILE A 112 -5.06 3.72 11.02
C ILE A 112 -4.61 2.92 12.23
N GLY A 113 -3.31 3.01 12.59
CA GLY A 113 -2.75 2.28 13.71
C GLY A 113 -3.44 2.62 15.03
N GLU A 114 -3.62 3.92 15.31
CA GLU A 114 -4.33 4.41 16.49
C GLU A 114 -5.76 3.85 16.55
N ALA A 115 -6.53 3.99 15.46
CA ALA A 115 -7.89 3.47 15.41
C ALA A 115 -7.93 1.94 15.51
N ALA A 116 -6.89 1.23 15.06
CA ALA A 116 -6.80 -0.23 15.14
C ALA A 116 -6.27 -0.75 16.48
N GLY A 117 -5.84 0.12 17.40
CA GLY A 117 -5.23 -0.26 18.68
C GLY A 117 -3.79 -0.74 18.56
N VAL A 118 -3.09 -0.35 17.48
CA VAL A 118 -1.69 -0.70 17.22
C VAL A 118 -0.77 0.31 17.93
N PRO A 119 0.31 -0.14 18.60
CA PRO A 119 1.31 0.76 19.16
C PRO A 119 1.87 1.72 18.11
N LYS A 120 1.93 3.01 18.44
CA LYS A 120 2.46 4.06 17.54
C LYS A 120 3.86 3.71 17.00
N THR A 121 4.71 3.11 17.84
CA THR A 121 6.06 2.68 17.48
C THR A 121 6.05 1.68 16.34
N LEU A 122 5.16 0.68 16.36
CA LEU A 122 5.06 -0.32 15.30
C LEU A 122 4.66 0.29 13.95
N VAL A 123 3.81 1.31 13.97
CA VAL A 123 3.42 2.06 12.77
C VAL A 123 4.59 2.88 12.24
N GLN A 124 5.32 3.57 13.12
CA GLN A 124 6.51 4.35 12.76
C GLN A 124 7.61 3.46 12.18
N GLU A 125 7.92 2.34 12.83
CA GLU A 125 8.88 1.35 12.35
C GLU A 125 8.46 0.78 10.99
N SER A 126 7.17 0.53 10.77
CA SER A 126 6.64 0.08 9.48
C SER A 126 6.84 1.14 8.39
N ILE A 127 6.58 2.42 8.70
CA ILE A 127 6.81 3.55 7.80
C ILE A 127 8.29 3.65 7.44
N GLU A 128 9.17 3.68 8.43
CA GLU A 128 10.62 3.78 8.24
C GLU A 128 11.16 2.60 7.43
N ARG A 129 10.69 1.38 7.73
CA ARG A 129 11.07 0.18 7.00
C ARG A 129 10.68 0.27 5.52
N VAL A 130 9.46 0.71 5.19
CA VAL A 130 9.06 0.88 3.78
C VAL A 130 9.89 2.00 3.13
N ALA A 131 10.09 3.13 3.80
CA ALA A 131 10.87 4.24 3.25
C ALA A 131 12.30 3.81 2.89
N PHE A 132 12.96 3.09 3.80
CA PHE A 132 14.31 2.58 3.60
C PHE A 132 14.37 1.53 2.47
N THR A 133 13.46 0.55 2.49
CA THR A 133 13.49 -0.56 1.52
C THR A 133 13.06 -0.14 0.13
N ALA A 134 12.11 0.78 -0.01
CA ALA A 134 11.64 1.25 -1.32
C ALA A 134 12.74 1.97 -2.11
N GLN A 135 13.58 2.78 -1.45
CA GLN A 135 14.68 3.47 -2.12
C GLN A 135 15.72 2.48 -2.66
N ALA A 136 16.08 1.47 -1.87
CA ALA A 136 17.00 0.42 -2.30
C ALA A 136 16.40 -0.46 -3.42
N ALA A 137 15.11 -0.80 -3.31
CA ALA A 137 14.41 -1.62 -4.30
C ALA A 137 14.34 -0.93 -5.67
N LEU A 138 14.01 0.37 -5.72
CA LEU A 138 13.95 1.12 -6.97
C LEU A 138 15.30 1.14 -7.70
N GLY A 139 16.42 1.26 -6.98
CA GLY A 139 17.75 1.21 -7.58
C GLY A 139 18.12 -0.17 -8.11
N ARG A 140 17.70 -1.24 -7.42
CA ARG A 140 17.95 -2.62 -7.86
C ARG A 140 17.12 -3.01 -9.09
N ILE A 141 15.85 -2.63 -9.12
CA ILE A 141 14.91 -2.97 -10.20
C ILE A 141 15.46 -2.53 -11.56
N GLU A 142 16.09 -1.35 -11.64
CA GLU A 142 16.67 -0.83 -12.89
C GLU A 142 17.72 -1.76 -13.50
N SER A 143 18.42 -2.54 -12.67
CA SER A 143 19.41 -3.53 -13.13
C SER A 143 18.78 -4.87 -13.49
N ASP A 144 17.59 -5.16 -12.96
CA ASP A 144 16.89 -6.45 -13.12
C ASP A 144 15.83 -6.41 -14.25
N LEU A 145 15.50 -5.23 -14.80
CA LEU A 145 14.52 -5.09 -15.87
C LEU A 145 14.98 -5.78 -17.18
N PRO A 146 14.09 -6.54 -17.86
CA PRO A 146 14.45 -7.21 -19.09
C PRO A 146 14.72 -6.20 -20.22
N LYS A 147 15.58 -6.61 -21.16
CA LYS A 147 15.83 -5.82 -22.37
C LYS A 147 14.52 -5.59 -23.13
N GLY A 148 14.22 -4.33 -23.45
CA GLY A 148 12.99 -3.95 -24.14
C GLY A 148 11.79 -3.68 -23.23
N PHE A 149 11.97 -3.67 -21.90
CA PHE A 149 10.94 -3.21 -20.99
C PHE A 149 10.55 -1.74 -21.29
N PRO A 150 9.25 -1.38 -21.28
CA PRO A 150 8.84 0.00 -21.55
C PRO A 150 9.32 0.98 -20.48
N GLU A 151 10.38 1.73 -20.79
CA GLU A 151 11.01 2.68 -19.85
C GLU A 151 10.02 3.72 -19.33
N ALA A 152 9.08 4.16 -20.17
CA ALA A 152 8.04 5.12 -19.79
C ALA A 152 7.17 4.63 -18.62
N ILE A 153 6.87 3.31 -18.55
CA ILE A 153 6.11 2.72 -17.45
C ILE A 153 6.94 2.75 -16.16
N HIS A 154 8.20 2.33 -16.24
CA HIS A 154 9.12 2.35 -15.09
C HIS A 154 9.30 3.76 -14.54
N ASN A 155 9.60 4.74 -15.40
CA ASN A 155 9.84 6.13 -15.02
C ASN A 155 8.60 6.76 -14.37
N SER A 156 7.40 6.50 -14.92
CA SER A 156 6.13 6.96 -14.36
C SER A 156 5.95 6.48 -12.90
N VAL A 157 6.16 5.19 -12.66
CA VAL A 157 6.03 4.60 -11.31
C VAL A 157 7.12 5.09 -10.38
N LYS A 158 8.39 5.12 -10.81
CA LYS A 158 9.54 5.55 -10.02
C LYS A 158 9.39 6.99 -9.54
N ILE A 159 9.10 7.92 -10.44
CA ILE A 159 8.97 9.36 -10.12
C ILE A 159 7.87 9.56 -9.08
N ALA A 160 6.70 8.95 -9.30
CA ALA A 160 5.58 9.11 -8.40
C ALA A 160 5.81 8.46 -7.02
N ALA A 161 6.42 7.27 -6.99
CA ALA A 161 6.81 6.61 -5.75
C ALA A 161 7.81 7.44 -4.95
N MET A 162 8.85 7.99 -5.59
CA MET A 162 9.81 8.90 -4.96
C MET A 162 9.15 10.16 -4.41
N GLN A 163 8.21 10.76 -5.15
CA GLN A 163 7.47 11.93 -4.68
C GLN A 163 6.66 11.59 -3.43
N ARG A 164 5.96 10.44 -3.40
CA ARG A 164 5.17 10.01 -2.23
C ARG A 164 6.03 9.64 -1.03
N LEU A 165 7.18 9.00 -1.25
CA LEU A 165 8.16 8.71 -0.20
C LEU A 165 8.57 9.98 0.55
N SER A 166 8.70 11.12 -0.14
CA SER A 166 9.01 12.40 0.51
C SER A 166 7.92 12.86 1.49
N SER A 167 6.65 12.55 1.21
CA SER A 167 5.47 12.87 2.04
C SER A 167 5.17 11.81 3.11
N LEU A 168 5.92 10.71 3.13
CA LEU A 168 5.73 9.62 4.09
C LEU A 168 6.36 9.92 5.46
N LYS A 169 7.29 10.88 5.52
CA LYS A 169 7.96 11.28 6.77
C LYS A 169 6.94 11.76 7.79
N VAL A 170 7.05 11.24 9.01
CA VAL A 170 6.26 11.70 10.15
C VAL A 170 7.23 12.24 11.20
N HIS A 171 7.05 13.50 11.58
CA HIS A 171 7.79 14.16 12.65
C HIS A 171 7.19 13.83 14.02
#